data_AF-A0A4Q3EJJ9-F1
#
_entry.id   AF-A0A4Q3EJJ9-F1
#
_cell.length_a   1.000
_cell.length_b   1.000
_cell.length_c   1.000
_cell.angle_alpha   90.00
_cell.angle_beta   90.00
_cell.angle_gamma   90.00
#
_symmetry.space_group_name_H-M   'P 1'
#
loop_
_entity.id
_entity.type
_entity.pdbx_description
1 polymer ?
#
loop_
_entity_poly.entity_id
_entity_poly.type
_entity_poly.pdbx_seq_one_letter_code
_entity_poly.pdbx_strand_id
1 'polypeptide(L)'
;EEICDLVLSEQGQLAREILLNDLKILNAHCASPVVNMIKCYERDDTYPLFPTDVYSFHVDRSPIPTDTILCTYYGAPSEILPNAQSQKKVLVPEIRDKLRKLYRGEEDGFELFLSEHFFDLHYQARHDARPISLGLGNMWRLAVDHPESQVPACIHRAPNENGQYRLLMIC
;
A
#
# COMPACT_ATOMS: atom_id res chain seq x y z
N GLU A 1 -11.64 1.53 -19.49
CA GLU A 1 -12.22 1.43 -20.85
C GLU A 1 -11.27 0.73 -21.82
N GLU A 2 -9.98 1.06 -21.83
CA GLU A 2 -8.96 0.51 -22.76
C GLU A 2 -8.85 -1.05 -22.80
N ILE A 3 -9.10 -1.75 -21.69
CA ILE A 3 -9.06 -3.22 -21.64
C ILE A 3 -10.11 -3.87 -22.57
N CYS A 4 -11.23 -3.20 -22.82
CA CYS A 4 -12.29 -3.72 -23.69
C CYS A 4 -11.88 -3.80 -25.16
N ASP A 5 -10.95 -2.93 -25.59
CA ASP A 5 -10.54 -2.80 -26.99
C ASP A 5 -9.38 -3.74 -27.37
N LEU A 6 -8.82 -4.46 -26.40
CA LEU A 6 -7.74 -5.42 -26.63
C LEU A 6 -8.24 -6.62 -27.47
N VAL A 7 -7.49 -6.95 -28.52
CA VAL A 7 -7.66 -8.19 -29.28
C VAL A 7 -6.96 -9.32 -28.51
N LEU A 8 -7.76 -10.19 -27.90
CA LEU A 8 -7.29 -11.21 -26.97
C LEU A 8 -7.56 -12.63 -27.50
N SER A 9 -6.71 -13.57 -27.09
CA SER A 9 -7.00 -15.01 -27.20
C SER A 9 -8.20 -15.39 -26.32
N GLU A 10 -8.72 -16.60 -26.48
CA GLU A 10 -9.81 -17.13 -25.64
C GLU A 10 -9.51 -17.03 -24.14
N GLN A 11 -8.28 -17.40 -23.73
CA GLN A 11 -7.84 -17.27 -22.34
C GLN A 11 -7.73 -15.80 -21.89
N GLY A 12 -7.33 -14.90 -22.80
CA GLY A 12 -7.31 -13.47 -22.51
C GLY A 12 -8.72 -12.89 -22.37
N GLN A 13 -9.70 -13.37 -23.14
CA GLN A 13 -11.10 -12.99 -22.97
C GLN A 13 -11.65 -13.42 -21.60
N LEU A 14 -11.36 -14.65 -21.17
CA LEU A 14 -11.72 -15.11 -19.83
C LEU A 14 -11.07 -14.26 -18.72
N ALA A 15 -9.79 -13.94 -18.85
CA ALA A 15 -9.10 -13.07 -17.89
C ALA A 15 -9.73 -11.66 -17.83
N ARG A 16 -10.11 -11.11 -19.00
CA ARG A 16 -10.82 -9.83 -19.08
C ARG A 16 -12.18 -9.90 -18.41
N GLU A 17 -12.94 -10.97 -18.61
CA GLU A 17 -14.25 -11.15 -17.97
C GLU A 17 -14.14 -11.16 -16.45
N ILE A 18 -13.14 -11.86 -15.89
CA ILE A 18 -12.86 -11.86 -14.45
C ILE A 18 -12.58 -10.43 -13.95
N LEU A 19 -11.64 -9.71 -14.59
CA LEU A 19 -11.28 -8.34 -14.21
C LEU A 19 -12.48 -7.38 -14.24
N LEU A 20 -13.30 -7.45 -15.30
CA LEU A 20 -14.47 -6.59 -15.44
C LEU A 20 -15.56 -6.93 -14.43
N ASN A 21 -15.72 -8.21 -14.10
CA ASN A 21 -16.66 -8.64 -13.06
C ASN A 21 -16.22 -8.17 -11.67
N ASP A 22 -14.93 -8.30 -11.34
CA ASP A 22 -14.38 -7.83 -10.06
C ASP A 22 -14.51 -6.30 -9.94
N LEU A 23 -14.20 -5.54 -11.00
CA LEU A 23 -14.47 -4.10 -11.09
C LEU A 23 -15.94 -3.77 -10.80
N LYS A 24 -16.87 -4.51 -11.41
CA LYS A 24 -18.30 -4.27 -11.25
C LYS A 24 -18.76 -4.54 -9.81
N ILE A 25 -18.32 -5.65 -9.22
CA ILE A 25 -18.67 -6.02 -7.85
C ILE A 25 -18.13 -4.97 -6.86
N LEU A 26 -16.87 -4.59 -6.98
CA LEU A 26 -16.26 -3.60 -6.10
C LEU A 26 -16.90 -2.21 -6.26
N ASN A 27 -17.26 -1.80 -7.47
CA ASN A 27 -18.04 -0.58 -7.70
C ASN A 27 -19.42 -0.64 -7.04
N ALA A 28 -20.11 -1.78 -7.10
CA ALA A 28 -21.40 -1.98 -6.43
C ALA A 28 -21.29 -1.89 -4.90
N HIS A 29 -20.09 -2.14 -4.35
CA HIS A 29 -19.74 -1.94 -2.94
C HIS A 29 -19.17 -0.55 -2.64
N CYS A 30 -19.25 0.41 -3.58
CA CYS A 30 -18.73 1.77 -3.44
C CYS A 30 -17.23 1.84 -3.13
N ALA A 31 -16.46 0.82 -3.53
CA ALA A 31 -15.03 0.73 -3.24
C ALA A 31 -14.14 1.51 -4.24
N SER A 32 -14.71 2.14 -5.27
CA SER A 32 -13.97 2.94 -6.26
C SER A 32 -12.74 2.23 -6.88
N PRO A 33 -12.87 0.98 -7.37
CA PRO A 33 -11.74 0.19 -7.85
C PRO A 33 -11.09 0.77 -9.11
N VAL A 34 -9.77 0.65 -9.19
CA VAL A 34 -8.94 1.01 -10.33
C VAL A 34 -8.11 -0.19 -10.75
N VAL A 35 -8.01 -0.44 -12.06
CA VAL A 35 -7.08 -1.41 -12.62
C VAL A 35 -5.84 -0.68 -13.12
N ASN A 36 -4.68 -1.10 -12.61
CA ASN A 36 -3.39 -0.54 -12.97
C ASN A 36 -2.53 -1.58 -13.69
N MET A 37 -1.82 -1.11 -14.73
CA MET A 37 -0.74 -1.85 -15.38
C MET A 37 0.55 -1.04 -15.30
N ILE A 38 1.44 -1.42 -14.39
CA ILE A 38 2.66 -0.66 -14.07
C ILE A 38 3.91 -1.53 -14.17
N LYS A 39 5.07 -0.94 -14.45
CA LYS A 39 6.37 -1.63 -14.31
C LYS A 39 6.99 -1.40 -12.92
N CYS A 40 6.82 -0.21 -12.38
CA CYS A 40 7.28 0.20 -11.06
C CYS A 40 6.50 1.46 -10.64
N TYR A 41 6.56 1.78 -9.35
CA TYR A 41 6.16 3.06 -8.83
C TYR A 41 7.33 4.06 -8.89
N GLU A 42 6.99 5.34 -8.89
CA GLU A 42 7.98 6.39 -8.64
C GLU A 42 8.51 6.27 -7.20
N ARG A 43 9.81 6.50 -7.05
CA ARG A 43 10.48 6.47 -5.74
C ARG A 43 10.39 7.85 -5.10
N ASP A 44 10.22 7.86 -3.78
CA ASP A 44 10.31 9.10 -3.00
C ASP A 44 11.77 9.38 -2.64
N ASP A 45 12.38 10.27 -3.42
CA ASP A 45 13.75 10.74 -3.22
C ASP A 45 13.82 12.04 -2.39
N THR A 46 12.68 12.53 -1.88
CA THR A 46 12.60 13.80 -1.11
C THR A 46 13.38 13.71 0.20
N TYR A 47 13.26 12.55 0.86
CA TYR A 47 13.97 12.24 2.10
C TYR A 47 14.67 10.88 1.96
N PRO A 48 15.91 10.83 1.43
CA PRO A 48 16.59 9.57 1.14
C PRO A 48 16.79 8.64 2.36
N LEU A 49 16.77 9.21 3.57
CA LEU A 49 16.89 8.47 4.82
C LEU A 49 15.56 7.91 5.34
N PHE A 50 14.43 8.37 4.79
CA PHE A 50 13.09 7.97 5.17
C PHE A 50 12.15 8.08 3.94
N PRO A 51 12.23 7.15 2.98
CA PRO A 51 11.30 7.13 1.87
C PRO A 51 9.89 6.82 2.38
N THR A 52 8.93 7.63 1.93
CA THR A 52 7.51 7.47 2.24
C THR A 52 6.71 6.82 1.10
N ASP A 53 7.42 6.30 0.09
CA ASP A 53 6.80 5.58 -1.02
C ASP A 53 6.25 4.20 -0.62
N VAL A 54 5.48 3.63 -1.55
CA VAL A 54 4.76 2.36 -1.38
C VAL A 54 5.67 1.14 -1.19
N TYR A 55 6.98 1.25 -1.40
CA TYR A 55 7.93 0.15 -1.15
C TYR A 55 8.33 0.05 0.31
N SER A 56 8.18 1.13 1.07
CA SER A 56 8.27 1.14 2.52
C SER A 56 7.05 0.42 3.11
N PHE A 57 7.23 -0.38 4.17
CA PHE A 57 6.07 -0.92 4.90
C PHE A 57 5.27 0.25 5.49
N HIS A 58 4.00 0.35 5.12
CA HIS A 58 3.12 1.44 5.50
C HIS A 58 1.73 0.94 5.84
N VAL A 59 0.94 1.81 6.45
CA VAL A 59 -0.51 1.66 6.57
C VAL A 59 -1.14 2.79 5.78
N ASP A 60 -2.26 2.51 5.14
CA ASP A 60 -3.08 3.58 4.55
C ASP A 60 -3.88 4.27 5.66
N ARG A 61 -4.18 5.55 5.48
CA ARG A 61 -5.04 6.34 6.38
C ARG A 61 -6.16 6.96 5.56
N SER A 62 -7.37 6.90 6.09
CA SER A 62 -8.54 7.50 5.46
C SER A 62 -9.32 8.34 6.47
N PRO A 63 -9.87 9.51 6.06
CA PRO A 63 -10.79 10.28 6.90
C PRO A 63 -12.21 9.69 6.93
N ILE A 64 -12.51 8.71 6.07
CA ILE A 64 -13.79 8.01 6.00
C ILE A 64 -13.61 6.52 6.30
N PRO A 65 -14.61 5.84 6.90
CA PRO A 65 -14.55 4.42 7.19
C PRO A 65 -14.54 3.61 5.89
N THR A 66 -13.36 3.15 5.49
CA THR A 66 -13.13 2.33 4.30
C THR A 66 -12.03 1.32 4.57
N ASP A 67 -11.89 0.35 3.67
CA ASP A 67 -10.75 -0.57 3.61
C ASP A 67 -10.01 -0.35 2.29
N THR A 68 -8.70 -0.57 2.29
CA THR A 68 -7.93 -0.72 1.06
C THR A 68 -8.21 -2.10 0.49
N ILE A 69 -8.47 -2.21 -0.81
CA ILE A 69 -8.62 -3.50 -1.48
C ILE A 69 -7.46 -3.68 -2.45
N LEU A 70 -6.87 -4.87 -2.46
CA LEU A 70 -5.69 -5.15 -3.26
C LEU A 70 -5.76 -6.56 -3.85
N CYS A 71 -5.61 -6.64 -5.17
CA CYS A 71 -5.44 -7.90 -5.90
C CYS A 71 -4.35 -7.74 -6.96
N THR A 72 -3.40 -8.68 -7.02
CA THR A 72 -2.43 -8.76 -8.12
C THR A 72 -2.84 -9.92 -9.04
N TYR A 73 -3.18 -9.64 -10.29
CA TYR A 73 -3.53 -10.65 -11.28
C TYR A 73 -2.30 -11.18 -12.02
N TYR A 74 -1.29 -10.33 -12.20
CA TYR A 74 -0.04 -10.69 -12.86
C TYR A 74 1.13 -9.88 -12.31
N GLY A 75 2.33 -10.48 -12.31
CA GLY A 75 3.57 -9.87 -11.82
C GLY A 75 3.84 -10.19 -10.34
N ALA A 76 4.74 -9.45 -9.70
CA ALA A 76 5.03 -9.65 -8.28
C ALA A 76 3.85 -9.18 -7.40
N PRO A 77 3.38 -9.97 -6.42
CA PRO A 77 2.35 -9.53 -5.49
C PRO A 77 2.93 -8.66 -4.37
N SER A 78 2.07 -7.83 -3.80
CA SER A 78 2.39 -7.09 -2.57
C SER A 78 2.57 -8.02 -1.37
N GLU A 79 3.16 -7.48 -0.31
CA GLU A 79 3.42 -8.20 0.94
C GLU A 79 2.74 -7.50 2.12
N ILE A 80 2.30 -8.29 3.09
CA ILE A 80 1.79 -7.80 4.38
C ILE A 80 2.74 -8.22 5.51
N LEU A 81 2.97 -7.32 6.46
CA LEU A 81 3.78 -7.54 7.65
C LEU A 81 2.86 -7.69 8.87
N PRO A 82 2.97 -8.78 9.65
CA PRO A 82 2.20 -8.90 10.89
C PRO A 82 2.48 -7.74 11.84
N ASN A 83 1.43 -7.11 12.38
CA ASN A 83 1.53 -5.97 13.31
C ASN A 83 2.51 -6.26 14.48
N ALA A 84 2.45 -7.46 15.07
CA ALA A 84 3.32 -7.89 16.15
C ALA A 84 4.82 -8.01 15.77
N GLN A 85 5.14 -8.08 14.48
CA GLN A 85 6.49 -8.18 13.93
C GLN A 85 6.98 -6.85 13.33
N SER A 86 6.26 -5.76 13.60
CA SER A 86 6.55 -4.43 13.09
C SER A 86 6.92 -3.46 14.22
N GLN A 87 7.61 -2.38 13.85
CA GLN A 87 7.83 -1.22 14.71
C GLN A 87 7.61 0.05 13.89
N LYS A 88 6.79 0.95 14.40
CA LYS A 88 6.57 2.27 13.78
C LYS A 88 7.89 3.05 13.74
N LYS A 89 8.33 3.47 12.56
CA LYS A 89 9.68 4.05 12.38
C LYS A 89 9.88 5.32 13.20
N VAL A 90 8.85 6.18 13.31
CA VAL A 90 8.92 7.43 14.10
C VAL A 90 9.06 7.21 15.62
N LEU A 91 8.89 5.97 16.10
CA LEU A 91 9.11 5.59 17.50
C LEU A 91 10.53 5.02 17.74
N VAL A 92 11.32 4.81 16.69
CA VAL A 92 12.72 4.40 16.80
C VAL A 92 13.55 5.63 17.19
N PRO A 93 14.29 5.63 18.31
CA PRO A 93 14.99 6.81 18.81
C PRO A 93 15.90 7.48 17.78
N GLU A 94 16.73 6.69 17.08
CA GLU A 94 17.69 7.21 16.11
C GLU A 94 17.01 7.85 14.89
N ILE A 95 15.82 7.35 14.52
CA ILE A 95 15.01 7.89 13.43
C ILE A 95 14.31 9.17 13.90
N ARG A 96 13.71 9.13 15.09
CA ARG A 96 13.00 10.26 15.68
C ARG A 96 13.94 11.45 15.89
N ASP A 97 15.17 11.22 16.33
CA ASP A 97 16.21 12.25 16.46
C ASP A 97 16.60 12.88 15.11
N LYS A 98 16.67 12.07 14.05
CA LYS A 98 16.93 12.58 12.69
C LYS A 98 15.77 13.45 12.20
N LEU A 99 14.52 13.02 12.42
CA LEU A 99 13.33 13.79 12.06
C LEU A 99 13.24 15.09 12.87
N ARG A 100 13.57 15.07 14.18
CA ARG A 100 13.66 16.28 15.02
C ARG A 100 14.69 17.29 14.49
N LYS A 101 15.80 16.83 13.90
CA LYS A 101 16.80 17.74 13.29
C LYS A 101 16.33 18.35 11.96
N LEU A 102 15.43 17.69 11.26
CA LEU A 102 14.81 18.22 10.03
C LEU A 102 13.73 19.25 10.37
N TYR A 103 13.01 19.03 11.46
CA TYR A 103 11.96 19.92 11.92
C TYR A 103 12.53 21.20 12.52
N ARG A 104 12.08 22.36 12.01
CA ARG A 104 12.53 23.70 12.43
C ARG A 104 11.44 24.53 13.13
N GLY A 105 10.32 23.90 13.48
CA GLY A 105 9.21 24.57 14.17
C GLY A 105 9.28 24.41 15.70
N GLU A 106 8.24 24.89 16.36
CA GLU A 106 8.04 24.79 17.80
C GLU A 106 7.76 23.35 18.24
N GLU A 107 8.16 22.96 19.45
CA GLU A 107 8.10 21.57 19.91
C GLU A 107 6.71 20.92 19.80
N ASP A 108 5.64 21.68 20.04
CA ASP A 108 4.25 21.22 19.97
C ASP A 108 3.79 20.87 18.55
N GLY A 109 4.44 21.40 17.51
CA GLY A 109 4.13 21.11 16.12
C GLY A 109 4.83 19.87 15.55
N PHE A 110 5.70 19.19 16.32
CA PHE A 110 6.47 18.06 15.79
C PHE A 110 5.60 16.88 15.36
N GLU A 111 4.55 16.52 16.11
CA GLU A 111 3.66 15.41 15.74
C GLU A 111 2.84 15.75 14.49
N LEU A 112 2.43 17.02 14.33
CA LEU A 112 1.76 17.48 13.12
C LEU A 112 2.68 17.36 11.91
N PHE A 113 3.94 17.79 12.04
CA PHE A 113 4.97 17.60 10.99
C PHE A 113 5.12 16.12 10.58
N LEU A 114 5.13 15.19 11.54
CA LEU A 114 5.20 13.76 11.22
C LEU A 114 3.98 13.30 10.39
N SER A 115 2.80 13.79 10.71
CA SER A 115 1.56 13.45 9.99
C SER A 115 1.45 14.11 8.62
N GLU A 116 1.82 15.39 8.49
CA GLU A 116 1.76 16.14 7.23
C GLU A 116 2.72 15.59 6.18
N HIS A 117 3.84 15.01 6.63
CA HIS A 117 4.82 14.34 5.78
C HIS A 117 4.66 12.81 5.75
N PHE A 118 3.55 12.27 6.29
CA PHE A 118 3.23 10.84 6.32
C PHE A 118 4.27 9.94 7.02
N PHE A 119 5.27 10.49 7.71
CA PHE A 119 6.30 9.71 8.40
C PHE A 119 5.69 8.77 9.44
N ASP A 120 4.60 9.18 10.06
CA ASP A 120 3.85 8.40 11.04
C ASP A 120 3.01 7.27 10.41
N LEU A 121 3.09 7.01 9.12
CA LEU A 121 2.43 5.87 8.50
C LEU A 121 3.38 4.70 8.23
N HIS A 122 4.68 4.89 8.42
CA HIS A 122 5.69 3.91 8.04
C HIS A 122 6.24 3.07 9.19
N TYR A 123 6.51 1.82 8.87
CA TYR A 123 6.96 0.78 9.78
C TYR A 123 8.25 0.15 9.26
N GLN A 124 9.05 -0.36 10.19
CA GLN A 124 10.16 -1.26 9.90
C GLN A 124 9.83 -2.66 10.43
N ALA A 125 10.24 -3.66 9.67
CA ALA A 125 10.18 -5.04 10.10
C ALA A 125 11.16 -5.28 11.24
N ARG A 126 10.74 -6.03 12.26
CA ARG A 126 11.66 -6.56 13.28
C ARG A 126 12.62 -7.56 12.65
N HIS A 127 13.74 -7.85 13.33
CA HIS A 127 14.80 -8.70 12.79
C HIS A 127 14.29 -10.08 12.32
N ASP A 128 13.37 -10.69 13.06
CA ASP A 128 12.81 -12.01 12.81
C ASP A 128 11.45 -11.98 12.10
N ALA A 129 11.07 -10.82 11.58
CA ALA A 129 9.81 -10.65 10.88
C ALA A 129 9.73 -11.54 9.63
N ARG A 130 8.53 -12.05 9.38
CA ARG A 130 8.21 -12.86 8.22
C ARG A 130 7.07 -12.19 7.45
N PRO A 131 7.39 -11.31 6.50
CA PRO A 131 6.39 -10.79 5.57
C PRO A 131 5.67 -11.94 4.86
N ILE A 132 4.38 -11.75 4.63
CA ILE A 132 3.50 -12.73 3.97
C ILE A 132 3.17 -12.17 2.59
N SER A 133 3.43 -12.97 1.56
CA SER A 133 2.99 -12.65 0.20
C SER A 133 1.47 -12.68 0.12
N LEU A 134 0.89 -11.66 -0.49
CA LEU A 134 -0.55 -11.63 -0.76
C LEU A 134 -0.94 -12.58 -1.92
N GLY A 135 0.03 -13.07 -2.69
CA GLY A 135 -0.21 -14.03 -3.78
C GLY A 135 -0.93 -13.44 -5.00
N LEU A 136 -1.14 -14.28 -6.00
CA LEU A 136 -1.82 -13.90 -7.26
C LEU A 136 -3.28 -14.31 -7.24
N GLY A 137 -4.15 -13.44 -7.77
CA GLY A 137 -5.59 -13.68 -7.86
C GLY A 137 -6.32 -13.68 -6.52
N ASN A 138 -5.64 -13.30 -5.43
CA ASN A 138 -6.26 -13.17 -4.12
C ASN A 138 -6.76 -11.74 -3.92
N MET A 139 -8.06 -11.61 -3.65
CA MET A 139 -8.67 -10.33 -3.29
C MET A 139 -8.49 -10.10 -1.78
N TRP A 140 -7.61 -9.17 -1.41
CA TRP A 140 -7.37 -8.80 -0.02
C TRP A 140 -8.12 -7.54 0.35
N ARG A 141 -8.73 -7.55 1.53
CA ARG A 141 -9.29 -6.36 2.19
C ARG A 141 -8.41 -6.02 3.37
N LEU A 142 -7.80 -4.84 3.33
CA LEU A 142 -6.79 -4.38 4.28
C LEU A 142 -7.38 -3.23 5.09
N ALA A 143 -7.40 -3.39 6.41
CA ALA A 143 -7.87 -2.33 7.31
C ALA A 143 -6.93 -1.13 7.24
N VAL A 144 -7.51 0.07 7.16
CA VAL A 144 -6.78 1.35 7.18
C VAL A 144 -6.71 1.92 8.59
N ASP A 145 -5.81 2.87 8.80
CA ASP A 145 -5.76 3.71 9.99
C ASP A 145 -6.98 4.65 9.98
N HIS A 146 -8.01 4.28 10.74
CA HIS A 146 -9.23 5.05 10.92
C HIS A 146 -9.77 4.85 12.35
N PRO A 147 -10.26 5.89 13.04
CA PRO A 147 -10.71 5.79 14.44
C PRO A 147 -11.83 4.76 14.69
N GLU A 148 -12.70 4.51 13.71
CA GLU A 148 -13.81 3.54 13.85
C GLU A 148 -13.39 2.10 13.49
N SER A 149 -12.15 1.88 13.04
CA SER A 149 -11.67 0.56 12.68
C SER A 149 -11.62 -0.35 13.93
N GLN A 150 -12.16 -1.56 13.79
CA GLN A 150 -12.25 -2.54 14.88
C GLN A 150 -10.96 -3.37 15.03
N VAL A 151 -10.03 -3.24 14.08
CA VAL A 151 -8.76 -3.98 14.05
C VAL A 151 -7.62 -3.02 13.73
N PRO A 152 -6.38 -3.36 14.14
CA PRO A 152 -5.21 -2.57 13.75
C PRO A 152 -5.08 -2.50 12.23
N ALA A 153 -4.62 -1.35 11.73
CA ALA A 153 -4.35 -1.17 10.31
C ALA A 153 -3.35 -2.21 9.78
N CYS A 154 -3.56 -2.61 8.53
CA CYS A 154 -2.75 -3.62 7.86
C CYS A 154 -1.46 -2.99 7.31
N ILE A 155 -0.33 -3.43 7.85
CA ILE A 155 0.99 -2.95 7.39
C ILE A 155 1.37 -3.72 6.15
N HIS A 156 1.54 -3.03 5.02
CA HIS A 156 1.81 -3.68 3.74
C HIS A 156 2.77 -2.84 2.89
N ARG A 157 3.21 -3.40 1.75
CA ARG A 157 4.04 -2.70 0.77
C ARG A 157 3.90 -3.29 -0.62
N ALA A 158 4.25 -2.50 -1.63
CA ALA A 158 4.55 -2.99 -2.97
C ALA A 158 5.83 -3.86 -2.95
N PRO A 159 5.90 -4.90 -3.80
CA PRO A 159 7.13 -5.67 -3.99
C PRO A 159 8.16 -4.82 -4.75
N ASN A 160 9.45 -5.12 -4.61
CA ASN A 160 10.44 -4.58 -5.53
C ASN A 160 10.25 -5.22 -6.91
N GLU A 161 9.85 -4.43 -7.91
CA GLU A 161 9.64 -4.96 -9.26
C GLU A 161 10.97 -5.22 -9.99
N ASN A 162 11.02 -6.33 -10.72
CA ASN A 162 12.19 -6.76 -11.51
C ASN A 162 12.08 -6.32 -12.98
N GLY A 163 11.43 -5.18 -13.25
CA GLY A 163 11.17 -4.66 -14.60
C GLY A 163 10.03 -5.35 -15.36
N GLN A 164 9.36 -6.34 -14.76
CA GLN A 164 8.15 -6.96 -15.29
C GLN A 164 6.92 -6.08 -15.00
N TYR A 165 5.96 -6.08 -15.93
CA TYR A 165 4.67 -5.46 -15.68
C TYR A 165 3.91 -6.19 -14.56
N ARG A 166 3.19 -5.41 -13.76
CA ARG A 166 2.21 -5.85 -12.80
C ARG A 166 0.83 -5.41 -13.25
N LEU A 167 -0.11 -6.34 -13.25
CA LEU A 167 -1.53 -6.06 -13.42
C LEU A 167 -2.20 -6.22 -12.07
N LEU A 168 -2.75 -5.13 -11.54
CA LEU A 168 -3.32 -5.10 -10.21
C LEU A 168 -4.62 -4.31 -10.19
N MET A 169 -5.49 -4.66 -9.25
CA MET A 169 -6.69 -3.91 -8.90
C MET A 169 -6.53 -3.39 -7.49
N ILE A 170 -6.79 -2.10 -7.34
CA ILE A 170 -6.67 -1.37 -6.08
C ILE A 170 -7.91 -0.50 -5.86
N CYS A 171 -8.26 -0.31 -4.60
CA CYS A 171 -9.31 0.59 -4.14
C CYS A 171 -8.74 1.54 -3.09
#